data_AF-U9T0E6-F1
#
_entry.id   AF-U9T0E6-F1
#
_cell.length_a   1.000
_cell.length_b   1.000
_cell.length_c   1.000
_cell.angle_alpha   90.00
_cell.angle_beta   90.00
_cell.angle_gamma   90.00
#
_symmetry.space_group_name_H-M   'P 1'
#
loop_
_entity.id
_entity.type
_entity.pdbx_description
1 polymer ?
#
loop_
_entity_poly.entity_id
_entity_poly.type
_entity_poly.pdbx_seq_one_letter_code
_entity_poly.pdbx_strand_id
1 'polypeptide(L)'
;MYRQPNFENSLRHWINRPTFDNILTDIYDGEVWKTFKETTDESSNNFFRSDVADSHLGLILNLDWFQPFDGTIHSTGVIYAAIGNLPRDVRFKRNNILILGLLP
;
A
#
# COMPACT_ATOMS: atom_id res chain seq x y z
N MET A 1 12.94 5.28 -1.43
CA MET A 1 12.14 4.10 -1.06
C MET A 1 13.00 2.85 -0.95
N TYR A 2 13.38 2.15 -2.04
CA TYR A 2 14.11 0.87 -1.97
C TYR A 2 15.52 0.92 -1.33
N ARG A 3 16.23 2.06 -1.41
CA ARG A 3 17.54 2.25 -0.77
C ARG A 3 17.49 2.61 0.71
N GLN A 4 16.30 2.69 1.32
CA GLN A 4 16.19 2.95 2.75
C GLN A 4 16.67 1.73 3.54
N PRO A 5 17.41 1.92 4.65
CA PRO A 5 17.77 0.81 5.53
C PRO A 5 16.51 0.09 6.01
N ASN A 6 16.55 -1.25 6.04
CA ASN A 6 15.44 -2.10 6.51
C ASN A 6 14.12 -1.97 5.72
N PHE A 7 14.17 -1.49 4.48
CA PHE A 7 12.95 -1.38 3.65
C PHE A 7 12.28 -2.75 3.45
N GLU A 8 13.02 -3.77 3.03
CA GLU A 8 12.52 -5.13 2.84
C GLU A 8 11.98 -5.73 4.15
N ASN A 9 12.69 -5.53 5.26
CA ASN A 9 12.22 -5.93 6.59
C ASN A 9 10.88 -5.27 6.94
N SER A 10 10.68 -4.01 6.55
CA SER A 10 9.42 -3.29 6.77
C SER A 10 8.27 -3.89 5.96
N LEU A 11 8.52 -4.40 4.75
CA LEU A 11 7.50 -5.06 3.92
C LEU A 11 6.99 -6.36 4.56
N ARG A 12 7.80 -7.01 5.41
CA ARG A 12 7.47 -8.24 6.12
C ARG A 12 6.74 -7.99 7.45
N HIS A 13 6.54 -6.73 7.84
CA HIS A 13 5.95 -6.35 9.13
C HIS A 13 4.60 -7.00 9.41
N TRP A 14 3.77 -7.18 8.38
CA TRP A 14 2.42 -7.72 8.53
C TRP A 14 2.37 -9.22 8.89
N ILE A 15 3.47 -9.97 8.69
CA ILE A 15 3.51 -11.43 8.91
C ILE A 15 3.35 -11.79 10.39
N ASN A 16 4.04 -11.07 11.28
CA ASN A 16 4.12 -11.41 12.71
C ASN A 16 3.18 -10.56 13.58
N ARG A 17 2.17 -9.96 12.95
CA ARG A 17 1.26 -9.03 13.62
C ARG A 17 0.19 -9.80 14.41
N PRO A 18 -0.21 -9.34 15.61
CA PRO A 18 -1.37 -9.90 16.28
C PRO A 18 -2.64 -9.64 15.48
N THR A 19 -3.43 -10.68 15.27
CA THR A 19 -4.78 -10.60 14.69
C THR A 19 -5.81 -10.77 15.79
N PHE A 20 -6.97 -10.15 15.61
CA PHE A 20 -8.07 -10.20 16.57
C PHE A 20 -9.34 -10.61 15.83
N ASP A 21 -10.06 -11.59 16.36
CA ASP A 21 -11.31 -12.05 15.77
C ASP A 21 -12.33 -10.91 15.69
N ASN A 22 -12.96 -10.75 14.52
CA ASN A 22 -13.97 -9.73 14.23
C ASN A 22 -13.50 -8.26 14.36
N ILE A 23 -12.20 -7.98 14.41
CA ILE A 23 -11.67 -6.61 14.45
C ILE A 23 -10.69 -6.40 13.30
N LEU A 24 -10.99 -5.42 12.45
CA LEU A 24 -10.07 -4.95 11.41
C LEU A 24 -9.24 -3.80 11.98
N THR A 25 -7.93 -3.97 12.00
CA THR A 25 -7.00 -3.04 12.64
C THR A 25 -5.96 -2.47 11.65
N ASP A 26 -5.70 -3.17 10.54
CA ASP A 26 -4.96 -2.68 9.37
C ASP A 26 -5.56 -3.26 8.08
N ILE A 27 -5.08 -2.81 6.92
CA ILE A 27 -5.52 -3.30 5.61
C ILE A 27 -5.20 -4.79 5.39
N TYR A 28 -4.19 -5.31 6.12
CA TYR A 28 -3.80 -6.72 6.07
C TYR A 28 -4.90 -7.66 6.55
N ASP A 29 -5.82 -7.14 7.38
CA ASP A 29 -6.94 -7.92 7.90
C ASP A 29 -8.08 -8.05 6.86
N GLY A 30 -8.00 -7.28 5.77
CA GLY A 30 -8.96 -7.31 4.68
C GLY A 30 -8.91 -8.61 3.89
N GLU A 31 -10.08 -9.04 3.39
CA GLU A 31 -10.23 -10.32 2.70
C GLU A 31 -9.33 -10.45 1.46
N VAL A 32 -9.06 -9.33 0.76
CA VAL A 32 -8.13 -9.34 -0.39
C VAL A 32 -6.73 -9.81 0.00
N TRP A 33 -6.25 -9.48 1.20
CA TRP A 33 -4.92 -9.91 1.66
C TRP A 33 -4.87 -11.41 1.96
N LYS A 34 -6.02 -12.04 2.20
CA LYS A 34 -6.14 -13.46 2.56
C LYS A 34 -6.54 -14.36 1.41
N THR A 35 -7.22 -13.83 0.40
CA THR A 35 -7.90 -14.63 -0.63
C THR A 35 -7.45 -14.33 -2.05
N PHE A 36 -6.73 -13.23 -2.27
CA PHE A 36 -6.29 -12.85 -3.61
C PHE A 36 -5.32 -13.89 -4.17
N LYS A 37 -5.69 -14.52 -5.28
CA LYS A 37 -4.94 -15.59 -5.94
C LYS A 37 -3.86 -15.03 -6.83
N GLU A 38 -2.72 -15.72 -6.91
CA GLU A 38 -1.60 -15.34 -7.77
C GLU A 38 -1.95 -15.51 -9.26
N THR A 39 -2.76 -16.52 -9.58
CA THR A 39 -3.25 -16.76 -10.93
C THR A 39 -4.77 -16.98 -10.92
N THR A 40 -5.37 -17.12 -12.09
CA THR A 40 -6.80 -17.43 -12.22
C THR A 40 -7.15 -18.87 -11.86
N ASP A 41 -6.15 -19.72 -11.56
CA ASP A 41 -6.35 -21.10 -11.13
C ASP A 41 -6.76 -21.14 -9.65
N GLU A 42 -7.87 -21.81 -9.34
CA GLU A 42 -8.37 -21.96 -7.96
C GLU A 42 -7.38 -22.69 -7.04
N SER A 43 -6.58 -23.61 -7.61
CA SER A 43 -5.54 -24.34 -6.88
C SER A 43 -4.29 -23.51 -6.60
N SER A 44 -4.18 -22.31 -7.18
CA SER A 44 -3.03 -21.44 -6.98
C SER A 44 -2.91 -20.96 -5.53
N ASN A 45 -1.67 -20.69 -5.14
CA ASN A 45 -1.38 -20.03 -3.88
C ASN A 45 -1.97 -18.62 -3.87
N ASN A 46 -2.21 -18.11 -2.67
CA ASN A 46 -2.55 -16.71 -2.52
C ASN A 46 -1.32 -15.86 -2.87
N PHE A 47 -1.58 -14.71 -3.46
CA PHE A 47 -0.57 -13.74 -3.88
C PHE A 47 0.17 -13.19 -2.65
N PHE A 48 -0.55 -12.81 -1.60
CA PHE A 48 0.06 -12.36 -0.34
C PHE A 48 0.36 -13.57 0.55
N ARG A 49 1.65 -13.88 0.69
CA ARG A 49 2.16 -14.97 1.53
C ARG A 49 3.51 -14.60 2.16
N SER A 50 3.84 -15.25 3.27
CA SER A 50 4.94 -14.83 4.14
C SER A 50 6.34 -15.05 3.53
N ASP A 51 6.49 -16.02 2.64
CA ASP A 51 7.73 -16.37 1.94
C ASP A 51 8.15 -15.31 0.90
N VAL A 52 7.19 -14.66 0.23
CA VAL A 52 7.41 -13.64 -0.82
C VAL A 52 6.91 -12.24 -0.45
N ALA A 53 6.76 -11.96 0.84
CA ALA A 53 6.16 -10.72 1.34
C ALA A 53 6.93 -9.43 0.96
N ASP A 54 8.20 -9.56 0.58
CA ASP A 54 9.09 -8.48 0.13
C ASP A 54 9.07 -8.23 -1.39
N SER A 55 8.50 -9.15 -2.18
CA SER A 55 8.38 -9.01 -3.64
C SER A 55 6.94 -8.86 -4.11
N HIS A 56 5.96 -9.44 -3.38
CA HIS A 56 4.55 -9.36 -3.72
C HIS A 56 3.90 -8.13 -3.07
N LEU A 57 3.93 -7.02 -3.81
CA LEU A 57 3.50 -5.71 -3.31
C LEU A 57 2.05 -5.40 -3.67
N GLY A 58 1.25 -5.06 -2.66
CA GLY A 58 -0.03 -4.39 -2.83
C GLY A 58 0.18 -2.89 -2.97
N LEU A 59 -0.42 -2.28 -3.99
CA LEU A 59 -0.41 -0.83 -4.19
C LEU A 59 -1.78 -0.25 -3.84
N ILE A 60 -1.78 0.81 -3.02
CA ILE A 60 -2.97 1.60 -2.71
C ILE A 60 -2.96 2.81 -3.64
N LEU A 61 -3.87 2.81 -4.62
CA LEU A 61 -4.06 3.95 -5.51
C LEU A 61 -4.97 4.99 -4.84
N ASN A 62 -4.50 6.24 -4.78
CA ASN A 62 -5.24 7.36 -4.24
C ASN A 62 -5.30 8.48 -5.27
N LEU A 63 -6.36 9.28 -5.16
CA LEU A 63 -6.57 10.49 -5.94
C LEU A 63 -7.04 11.59 -4.98
N ASP A 64 -6.34 12.72 -5.00
CA ASP A 64 -6.60 13.86 -4.12
C ASP A 64 -6.57 15.15 -4.92
N TRP A 65 -7.34 16.16 -4.49
CA TRP A 65 -7.39 17.49 -5.08
C TRP A 65 -6.96 18.54 -4.07
N PHE A 66 -6.05 19.40 -4.49
CA PHE A 66 -5.57 20.50 -3.68
C PHE A 66 -5.39 21.76 -4.52
N GLN A 67 -5.38 22.91 -3.87
CA GLN A 67 -5.07 24.19 -4.51
C GLN A 67 -3.60 24.55 -4.24
N PRO A 68 -2.70 24.44 -5.23
CA PRO A 68 -1.28 24.72 -5.02
C PRO A 68 -0.94 26.21 -4.91
N PHE A 69 -1.83 27.11 -5.35
CA PHE A 69 -1.55 28.55 -5.47
C PHE A 69 -2.58 29.41 -4.74
N ASP A 70 -2.09 30.41 -4.01
CA ASP A 70 -2.93 31.44 -3.41
C ASP A 70 -3.45 32.42 -4.48
N GLY A 71 -4.66 32.96 -4.27
CA GLY A 71 -5.24 33.98 -5.14
C GLY A 71 -5.76 33.50 -6.51
N THR A 72 -5.78 32.19 -6.76
CA THR A 72 -6.42 31.58 -7.94
C THR A 72 -7.50 30.58 -7.51
N ILE A 73 -8.46 30.28 -8.39
CA ILE A 73 -9.44 29.19 -8.20
C ILE A 73 -9.04 28.07 -9.15
N HIS A 74 -7.97 27.36 -8.81
CA HIS A 74 -7.48 26.23 -9.58
C HIS A 74 -7.17 25.07 -8.65
N SER A 75 -7.92 23.98 -8.83
CA SER A 75 -7.70 22.74 -8.09
C SER A 75 -6.89 21.79 -8.97
N THR A 76 -5.76 21.33 -8.47
CA THR A 76 -4.92 20.33 -9.13
C THR A 76 -5.16 18.98 -8.47
N GLY A 77 -5.42 17.95 -9.29
CA GLY A 77 -5.50 16.57 -8.82
C GLY A 77 -4.14 15.88 -8.81
N VAL A 78 -3.89 15.00 -7.86
CA VAL A 78 -2.73 14.10 -7.86
C VAL A 78 -3.18 12.65 -7.73
N ILE A 79 -2.73 11.83 -8.68
CA ILE A 79 -2.83 10.38 -8.60
C ILE A 79 -1.52 9.87 -7.99
N TYR A 80 -1.61 9.15 -6.88
CA TYR A 80 -0.44 8.59 -6.21
C TYR A 80 -0.70 7.19 -5.67
N ALA A 81 0.35 6.38 -5.61
CA ALA A 81 0.32 5.07 -5.00
C ALA A 81 1.14 5.02 -3.71
N ALA A 82 0.67 4.25 -2.74
CA ALA A 82 1.44 3.86 -1.56
C ALA A 82 1.59 2.34 -1.50
N ILE A 83 2.70 1.85 -0.95
CA ILE A 83 2.92 0.40 -0.81
C ILE A 83 2.17 -0.11 0.42
N GLY A 84 1.08 -0.83 0.19
CA GLY A 84 0.22 -1.44 1.21
C GLY A 84 1.00 -2.30 2.21
N ASN A 85 2.02 -3.01 1.76
CA ASN A 85 2.81 -3.90 2.61
C ASN A 85 3.59 -3.17 3.71
N LEU A 86 3.82 -1.86 3.58
CA LEU A 86 4.52 -1.07 4.60
C LEU A 86 3.65 -0.79 5.83
N PRO A 87 4.24 -0.71 7.04
CA PRO A 87 3.53 -0.35 8.26
C PRO A 87 2.77 0.97 8.12
N ARG A 88 1.61 1.07 8.78
CA ARG A 88 0.70 2.22 8.67
C ARG A 88 1.37 3.57 8.95
N ASP A 89 2.29 3.63 9.89
CA ASP A 89 2.99 4.85 10.31
C ASP A 89 4.06 5.33 9.32
N VAL A 90 4.50 4.47 8.39
CA VAL A 90 5.49 4.82 7.36
C VAL A 90 4.94 4.84 5.94
N ARG A 91 3.84 4.13 5.67
CA ARG A 91 3.29 3.93 4.33
C ARG A 91 2.99 5.24 3.59
N PHE A 92 2.41 6.22 4.28
CA PHE A 92 2.01 7.51 3.70
C PHE A 92 3.02 8.64 3.95
N LYS A 93 4.24 8.33 4.38
CA LYS A 93 5.31 9.34 4.46
C LYS A 93 5.72 9.74 3.05
N ARG A 94 6.07 11.02 2.86
CA ARG A 94 6.49 11.60 1.56
C ARG A 94 7.52 10.74 0.82
N ASN A 95 8.46 10.13 1.54
CA ASN A 95 9.54 9.33 0.95
C ASN A 95 9.09 7.93 0.47
N ASN A 96 7.85 7.55 0.79
CA ASN A 96 7.22 6.26 0.52
C ASN A 96 5.94 6.38 -0.33
N ILE A 97 5.67 7.56 -0.89
CA ILE A 97 4.59 7.77 -1.86
C ILE A 97 5.19 7.81 -3.27
N LEU A 98 4.50 7.18 -4.22
CA LEU A 98 4.81 7.19 -5.65
C LEU A 98 3.81 8.11 -6.35
N ILE A 99 4.27 9.25 -6.89
CA ILE A 99 3.41 10.11 -7.71
C ILE A 99 3.31 9.48 -9.10
N LEU A 100 2.08 9.21 -9.52
CA LEU A 100 1.78 8.55 -10.80
C LEU A 100 1.32 9.55 -11.87
N GLY A 101 0.64 10.62 -11.46
CA GLY A 101 0.18 11.65 -12.37
C GLY A 101 -0.37 12.88 -11.67
N LEU A 102 -0.40 13.98 -12.41
CA LEU A 102 -1.11 15.21 -12.02
C LEU A 102 -2.26 15.43 -13.00
N LEU A 103 -3.39 15.85 -12.46
CA LEU A 103 -4.59 16.21 -13.21
C LEU A 103 -4.81 17.71 -13.10
N PRO A 104 -5.20 18.39 -14.20
CA PRO A 104 -5.57 19.79 -14.18
C PRO A 104 -6.88 20.05 -13.42
#